data_AF-A0AA95HYC5-F1
#
_entry.id   AF-A0AA95HYC5-F1
#
_cell.length_a   1.000
_cell.length_b   1.000
_cell.length_c   1.000
_cell.angle_alpha   90.00
_cell.angle_beta   90.00
_cell.angle_gamma   90.00
#
_symmetry.space_group_name_H-M   'P 1'
#
loop_
_entity.id
_entity.type
_entity.pdbx_description
1 polymer ?
#
loop_
_entity_poly.entity_id
_entity_poly.type
_entity_poly.pdbx_seq_one_letter_code
_entity_poly.pdbx_strand_id
1 'polypeptide(L)'
;MQLAAILPAAIQEYYDELNRKDEREYRQKLLKWNLEERLAAQEKRVPDLDQCPEMPVERILKVAPNISKSQLILALEAGGSVGLVMNASELDMISSAMHQEYGKHDDVMRAASQHEEVSSYFKTDHRLVIVSDPHLALCASGTPAQLHKFISSLENGMYSRVAFYVGQAPWEYKSANPGKVRLDMRAYFKGMGEELLRMFIFLSGSSTEVIFTEEQWKEHTERFRTYLREVVAEDDDSPGAIVLRHGLMMSRIAMVLTALRKCEPQWNTSEWKCSDEDFRTAMQIVDVLLEHSLLLSTSMDDTAGRIRPIKAFFKLRPILRTMPREFTYSELMAAANEAGLPTASVKRYLLRLVYYQIVEKEDGKYRKTGKSWPKLPPK
;
A
#
# COMPACT_ATOMS: atom_id res chain seq x y z
N MET A 1 10.08 10.62 -4.85
CA MET A 1 8.79 10.86 -4.19
C MET A 1 8.18 12.24 -4.45
N GLN A 2 8.95 13.35 -4.40
CA GLN A 2 8.40 14.70 -4.63
C GLN A 2 7.63 14.86 -5.96
N LEU A 3 8.03 14.17 -7.03
CA LEU A 3 7.32 14.19 -8.31
C LEU A 3 6.00 13.40 -8.27
N ALA A 4 5.94 12.28 -7.54
CA ALA A 4 4.71 11.48 -7.43
C ALA A 4 3.58 12.24 -6.71
N ALA A 5 3.93 13.14 -5.78
CA ALA A 5 2.97 14.00 -5.10
C ALA A 5 2.27 15.02 -6.03
N ILE A 6 2.77 15.19 -7.26
CA ILE A 6 2.18 16.04 -8.30
C ILE A 6 1.01 15.32 -8.99
N LEU A 7 1.03 13.99 -9.10
CA LEU A 7 0.00 13.22 -9.81
C LEU A 7 -1.44 13.51 -9.35
N PRO A 8 -1.77 13.51 -8.04
CA PRO A 8 -3.13 13.81 -7.58
C PRO A 8 -3.49 15.30 -7.65
N ALA A 9 -2.57 16.19 -8.04
CA ALA A 9 -2.83 17.63 -8.00
C ALA A 9 -3.95 18.06 -8.95
N ALA A 10 -3.99 17.51 -10.17
CA ALA A 10 -5.04 17.84 -11.14
C ALA A 10 -6.45 17.45 -10.64
N ILE A 11 -6.58 16.33 -9.94
CA ILE A 11 -7.84 15.90 -9.33
C ILE A 11 -8.21 16.79 -8.14
N GLN A 12 -7.24 17.16 -7.31
CA GLN A 12 -7.50 18.11 -6.23
C GLN A 12 -7.94 19.48 -6.77
N GLU A 13 -7.31 20.01 -7.81
CA GLU A 13 -7.71 21.27 -8.45
C GLU A 13 -9.13 21.20 -9.01
N TYR A 14 -9.51 20.07 -9.62
CA TYR A 14 -10.88 19.80 -10.07
C TYR A 14 -11.88 19.82 -8.90
N TYR A 15 -11.54 19.18 -7.77
CA TYR A 15 -12.37 19.24 -6.56
C TYR A 15 -12.45 20.64 -5.96
N ASP A 16 -11.35 21.39 -5.93
CA ASP A 16 -11.34 22.77 -5.43
C ASP A 16 -12.25 23.68 -6.28
N GLU A 17 -12.37 23.43 -7.60
CA GLU A 17 -13.33 24.12 -8.46
C GLU A 17 -14.78 23.76 -8.15
N LEU A 18 -15.07 22.47 -7.94
CA LEU A 18 -16.41 22.00 -7.54
C LEU A 18 -16.80 22.55 -6.16
N ASN A 19 -15.90 22.48 -5.18
CA ASN A 19 -16.13 22.98 -3.83
C ASN A 19 -16.39 24.49 -3.85
N ARG A 20 -15.64 25.27 -4.64
CA ARG A 20 -15.91 26.72 -4.84
C ARG A 20 -17.26 26.99 -5.51
N LYS A 21 -17.73 26.10 -6.37
CA LYS A 21 -19.07 26.22 -6.97
C LYS A 21 -20.16 25.95 -5.93
N ASP A 22 -20.05 24.83 -5.21
CA ASP A 22 -21.01 24.43 -4.18
C ASP A 22 -21.05 25.45 -3.03
N GLU A 23 -19.91 26.00 -2.63
CA GLU A 23 -19.83 27.05 -1.62
C GLU A 23 -20.55 28.33 -2.08
N ARG A 24 -20.42 28.72 -3.36
CA ARG A 24 -21.14 29.88 -3.92
C ARG A 24 -22.64 29.63 -3.92
N GLU A 25 -23.08 28.44 -4.32
CA GLU A 25 -24.49 28.07 -4.31
C GLU A 25 -25.06 28.02 -2.88
N TYR A 26 -24.30 27.47 -1.93
CA TYR A 26 -24.64 27.46 -0.52
C TYR A 26 -24.77 28.88 0.04
N ARG A 27 -23.80 29.76 -0.21
CA ARG A 27 -23.86 31.17 0.22
C ARG A 27 -25.08 31.90 -0.36
N GLN A 28 -25.44 31.62 -1.61
CA GLN A 28 -26.65 32.20 -2.22
C GLN A 28 -27.93 31.69 -1.54
N LYS A 29 -28.03 30.39 -1.25
CA LYS A 29 -29.17 29.82 -0.50
C LYS A 29 -29.23 30.36 0.92
N LEU A 30 -28.08 30.52 1.58
CA LEU A 30 -27.99 31.07 2.94
C LEU A 30 -28.46 32.53 3.01
N LEU A 31 -28.16 33.33 1.98
CA LEU A 31 -28.69 34.70 1.90
C LEU A 31 -30.22 34.71 1.76
N LYS A 32 -30.79 33.79 0.98
CA LYS A 32 -32.25 33.65 0.85
C LYS A 32 -32.88 33.19 2.17
N TRP A 33 -32.28 32.21 2.83
CA TRP A 33 -32.68 31.75 4.16
C TRP A 33 -32.66 32.87 5.20
N ASN A 34 -31.57 33.65 5.26
CA ASN A 34 -31.46 34.77 6.21
C ASN A 34 -32.52 35.87 5.94
N LEU A 35 -32.95 36.06 4.69
CA LEU A 35 -34.04 36.96 4.35
C LEU A 35 -35.39 36.38 4.82
N GLU A 36 -35.63 35.10 4.57
CA GLU A 36 -36.81 34.38 5.01
C GLU A 36 -36.95 34.37 6.55
N GLU A 37 -35.88 34.12 7.29
CA GLU A 37 -35.87 34.25 8.77
C GLU A 37 -36.30 35.65 9.23
N ARG A 38 -35.82 36.69 8.55
CA ARG A 38 -36.18 38.09 8.89
C ARG A 38 -37.64 38.38 8.59
N LEU A 39 -38.15 37.94 7.43
CA LEU A 39 -39.55 38.13 7.05
C LEU A 39 -40.48 37.35 7.99
N ALA A 40 -40.14 36.09 8.28
CA ALA A 40 -40.88 35.26 9.21
C ALA A 40 -40.96 35.88 10.62
N ALA A 41 -39.84 36.43 11.10
CA ALA A 41 -39.80 37.14 12.38
C ALA A 41 -40.68 38.41 12.40
N GLN A 42 -40.70 39.19 11.30
CA GLN A 42 -41.59 40.35 11.17
C GLN A 42 -43.07 39.96 11.16
N GLU A 43 -43.40 38.86 10.48
CA GLU A 43 -44.76 38.31 10.37
C GLU A 43 -45.17 37.48 11.60
N LYS A 44 -44.29 37.32 12.60
CA LYS A 44 -44.46 36.45 13.78
C LYS A 44 -44.83 35.01 13.42
N ARG A 45 -44.32 34.51 12.30
CA ARG A 45 -44.45 33.12 11.87
C ARG A 45 -43.13 32.39 12.05
N VAL A 46 -43.19 31.07 11.99
CA VAL A 46 -41.98 30.23 11.93
C VAL A 46 -41.45 30.29 10.49
N PRO A 47 -40.13 30.46 10.29
CA PRO A 47 -39.53 30.37 8.97
C PRO A 47 -39.67 28.96 8.41
N ASP A 48 -39.74 28.86 7.08
CA ASP A 48 -39.86 27.58 6.39
C ASP A 48 -38.55 26.79 6.45
N LEU A 49 -38.40 25.94 7.47
CA LEU A 49 -37.17 25.19 7.78
C LEU A 49 -36.65 24.35 6.61
N ASP A 50 -37.50 23.98 5.65
CA ASP A 50 -37.10 23.25 4.43
C ASP A 50 -36.20 24.10 3.51
N GLN A 51 -36.20 25.42 3.68
CA GLN A 51 -35.33 26.36 2.97
C GLN A 51 -33.97 26.55 3.65
N CYS A 52 -33.76 25.99 4.84
CA CYS A 52 -32.49 26.07 5.55
C CYS A 52 -31.44 25.28 4.76
N PRO A 53 -30.39 25.94 4.23
CA PRO A 53 -29.41 25.25 3.41
C PRO A 53 -28.49 24.39 4.27
N GLU A 54 -28.25 23.17 3.83
CA GLU A 54 -27.24 22.30 4.42
C GLU A 54 -25.83 22.72 3.97
N MET A 55 -24.88 22.68 4.91
CA MET A 55 -23.48 22.99 4.61
C MET A 55 -22.91 21.91 3.67
N PRO A 56 -22.34 22.28 2.52
CA PRO A 56 -21.80 21.30 1.58
C PRO A 56 -20.60 20.58 2.20
N VAL A 57 -20.51 19.27 1.98
CA VAL A 57 -19.35 18.46 2.35
C VAL A 57 -18.22 18.76 1.37
N GLU A 58 -17.08 19.22 1.89
CA GLU A 58 -15.91 19.55 1.08
C GLU A 58 -15.28 18.27 0.51
N ARG A 59 -15.09 18.23 -0.81
CA ARG A 59 -14.38 17.11 -1.46
C ARG A 59 -12.89 17.29 -1.29
N ILE A 60 -12.25 16.38 -0.58
CA ILE A 60 -10.81 16.40 -0.32
C ILE A 60 -10.20 15.11 -0.85
N LEU A 61 -9.12 15.23 -1.62
CA LEU A 61 -8.32 14.09 -2.05
C LEU A 61 -6.98 14.06 -1.31
N LYS A 62 -6.30 15.20 -1.16
CA LYS A 62 -4.94 15.26 -0.62
C LYS A 62 -4.96 15.65 0.85
N VAL A 63 -4.28 14.86 1.68
CA VAL A 63 -4.07 15.18 3.10
C VAL A 63 -2.60 15.33 3.44
N ALA A 64 -2.32 16.19 4.42
CA ALA A 64 -0.98 16.41 4.90
C ALA A 64 -0.50 15.21 5.75
N PRO A 65 0.78 14.81 5.68
CA PRO A 65 1.32 13.72 6.50
C PRO A 65 1.27 13.96 8.00
N ASN A 66 1.20 15.22 8.43
CA ASN A 66 1.15 15.64 9.82
C ASN A 66 -0.28 15.91 10.34
N ILE A 67 -1.30 15.41 9.63
CA ILE A 67 -2.70 15.51 10.04
C ILE A 67 -2.94 14.76 11.35
N SER A 68 -3.74 15.34 12.25
CA SER A 68 -4.14 14.67 13.50
C SER A 68 -5.13 13.53 13.26
N LYS A 69 -5.29 12.64 14.25
CA LYS A 69 -6.22 11.50 14.18
C LYS A 69 -7.63 11.94 13.83
N SER A 70 -8.08 12.94 14.57
CA SER A 70 -9.44 13.46 14.50
C SER A 70 -9.69 14.10 13.13
N GLN A 71 -8.73 14.89 12.63
CA GLN A 71 -8.83 15.50 11.30
C GLN A 71 -8.74 14.44 10.18
N LEU A 72 -7.94 13.39 10.36
CA LEU A 72 -7.86 12.28 9.40
C LEU A 72 -9.20 11.55 9.28
N ILE A 73 -9.90 11.31 10.39
CA ILE A 73 -11.22 10.65 10.38
C ILE A 73 -12.27 11.52 9.70
N LEU A 74 -12.27 12.84 9.94
CA LEU A 74 -13.15 13.77 9.22
C LEU A 74 -12.84 13.80 7.73
N ALA A 75 -11.56 13.80 7.37
CA ALA A 75 -11.14 13.75 5.97
C ALA A 75 -11.57 12.42 5.32
N LEU A 76 -11.52 11.30 6.03
CA LEU A 76 -11.97 9.99 5.53
C LEU A 76 -13.48 9.96 5.30
N GLU A 77 -14.26 10.57 6.20
CA GLU A 77 -15.70 10.77 6.02
C GLU A 77 -15.99 11.61 4.78
N ALA A 78 -15.27 12.73 4.61
CA ALA A 78 -15.42 13.63 3.48
C ALA A 78 -14.95 13.02 2.14
N GLY A 79 -13.92 12.16 2.17
CA GLY A 79 -13.38 11.46 1.01
C GLY A 79 -14.29 10.34 0.48
N GLY A 80 -15.18 9.81 1.33
CA GLY A 80 -16.16 8.78 0.95
C GLY A 80 -15.53 7.59 0.23
N SER A 81 -16.15 7.15 -0.87
CA SER A 81 -15.68 6.03 -1.68
C SER A 81 -14.44 6.31 -2.53
N VAL A 82 -14.08 7.59 -2.74
CA VAL A 82 -12.87 7.96 -3.48
C VAL A 82 -11.63 7.82 -2.58
N GLY A 83 -11.80 8.15 -1.30
CA GLY A 83 -10.74 8.09 -0.31
C GLY A 83 -9.74 9.23 -0.39
N LEU A 84 -8.64 9.05 0.32
CA LEU A 84 -7.60 10.06 0.50
C LEU A 84 -6.25 9.60 -0.02
N VAL A 85 -5.41 10.56 -0.41
CA VAL A 85 -4.03 10.37 -0.83
C VAL A 85 -3.10 11.15 0.12
N MET A 86 -2.25 10.40 0.81
CA MET A 86 -1.20 10.94 1.67
C MET A 86 0.17 10.66 1.03
N ASN A 87 0.91 11.72 0.73
CA ASN A 87 2.28 11.64 0.20
C ASN A 87 3.26 12.23 1.21
N ALA A 88 4.22 11.43 1.68
CA ALA A 88 5.21 11.85 2.66
C ALA A 88 6.63 11.63 2.13
N SER A 89 7.33 12.70 1.75
CA SER A 89 8.72 12.57 1.27
C SER A 89 9.67 12.00 2.32
N GLU A 90 9.33 12.14 3.61
CA GLU A 90 10.06 11.56 4.72
C GLU A 90 9.10 10.91 5.71
N LEU A 91 9.36 9.65 6.09
CA LEU A 91 8.58 8.91 7.09
C LEU A 91 8.53 9.60 8.46
N ASP A 92 9.53 10.43 8.78
CA ASP A 92 9.54 11.23 9.99
C ASP A 92 8.39 12.24 10.03
N MET A 93 7.89 12.73 8.88
CA MET A 93 6.76 13.68 8.84
C MET A 93 5.48 13.07 9.42
N ILE A 94 5.25 11.78 9.16
CA ILE A 94 4.12 11.03 9.72
C ILE A 94 4.43 10.66 11.18
N SER A 95 5.64 10.19 11.44
CA SER A 95 6.04 9.74 12.77
C SER A 95 5.99 10.87 13.81
N SER A 96 6.31 12.11 13.45
CA SER A 96 6.20 13.25 14.36
C SER A 96 4.75 13.52 14.78
N ALA A 97 3.78 13.44 13.87
CA ALA A 97 2.36 13.57 14.22
C ALA A 97 1.87 12.42 15.10
N MET A 98 2.34 11.19 14.83
CA MET A 98 2.03 10.00 15.63
C MET A 98 2.43 10.12 17.11
N HIS A 99 3.45 10.91 17.44
CA HIS A 99 3.96 11.07 18.81
C HIS A 99 3.41 12.32 19.52
N GLN A 100 2.81 13.26 18.78
CA GLN A 100 2.44 14.57 19.31
C GLN A 100 1.03 14.65 19.92
N GLU A 101 0.15 13.68 19.66
CA GLU A 101 -1.25 13.79 20.10
C GLU A 101 -1.82 12.52 20.71
N TYR A 102 -2.79 12.72 21.61
CA TYR A 102 -3.59 11.70 22.29
C TYR A 102 -4.28 10.77 21.28
N GLY A 103 -3.56 9.70 20.88
CA GLY A 103 -4.07 8.64 20.01
C GLY A 103 -3.14 8.36 18.85
N LYS A 104 -2.42 7.25 18.92
CA LYS A 104 -1.67 6.70 17.78
C LYS A 104 -2.63 6.60 16.58
N HIS A 105 -2.27 7.14 15.41
CA HIS A 105 -3.08 7.03 14.17
C HIS A 105 -2.89 5.67 13.47
N ASP A 106 -2.17 4.74 14.10
CA ASP A 106 -1.83 3.43 13.58
C ASP A 106 -3.07 2.53 13.48
N ASP A 107 -4.02 2.66 14.40
CA ASP A 107 -5.32 2.00 14.30
C ASP A 107 -6.11 2.49 13.09
N VAL A 108 -6.20 3.80 12.85
CA VAL A 108 -6.88 4.37 11.67
C VAL A 108 -6.22 3.90 10.37
N MET A 109 -4.89 3.94 10.29
CA MET A 109 -4.17 3.45 9.10
C MET A 109 -4.33 1.94 8.89
N ARG A 110 -4.35 1.14 9.96
CA ARG A 110 -4.57 -0.31 9.87
C ARG A 110 -5.99 -0.65 9.43
N ALA A 111 -6.98 0.09 9.93
CA ALA A 111 -8.38 -0.05 9.55
C ALA A 111 -8.58 0.37 8.08
N ALA A 112 -8.02 1.51 7.66
CA ALA A 112 -8.07 1.98 6.27
C ALA A 112 -7.39 1.02 5.29
N SER A 113 -6.31 0.34 5.68
CA SER A 113 -5.65 -0.68 4.83
C SER A 113 -6.57 -1.87 4.51
N GLN A 114 -7.47 -2.22 5.43
CA GLN A 114 -8.39 -3.35 5.31
C GLN A 114 -9.82 -2.95 4.99
N HIS A 115 -10.12 -1.65 4.89
CA HIS A 115 -11.48 -1.15 4.74
C HIS A 115 -12.38 -1.55 5.93
N GLU A 116 -11.81 -1.46 7.15
CA GLU A 116 -12.52 -1.71 8.40
C GLU A 116 -13.03 -0.38 9.00
N GLU A 117 -14.19 -0.41 9.66
CA GLU A 117 -14.82 0.78 10.22
C GLU A 117 -13.92 1.53 11.20
N VAL A 118 -13.90 2.86 11.08
CA VAL A 118 -13.26 3.77 12.02
C VAL A 118 -14.30 4.72 12.58
N SER A 119 -14.33 4.86 13.90
CA SER A 119 -15.21 5.83 14.58
C SER A 119 -14.45 6.73 15.53
N SER A 120 -14.94 7.96 15.67
CA SER A 120 -14.44 8.91 16.65
C SER A 120 -15.57 9.81 17.15
N TYR A 121 -15.55 10.08 18.45
CA TYR A 121 -16.47 11.02 19.09
C TYR A 121 -15.75 12.33 19.40
N PHE A 122 -16.16 13.40 18.71
CA PHE A 122 -15.55 14.72 18.86
C PHE A 122 -16.17 15.43 20.07
N LYS A 123 -15.38 15.58 21.14
CA LYS A 123 -15.84 16.21 22.39
C LYS A 123 -16.27 17.67 22.20
N THR A 124 -15.68 18.38 21.24
CA THR A 124 -15.94 19.81 20.99
C THR A 124 -17.27 20.05 20.27
N ASP A 125 -17.59 19.19 19.29
CA ASP A 125 -18.77 19.34 18.43
C ASP A 125 -19.92 18.38 18.81
N HIS A 126 -19.71 17.55 19.84
CA HIS A 126 -20.62 16.46 20.24
C HIS A 126 -21.05 15.55 19.08
N ARG A 127 -20.19 15.46 18.05
CA ARG A 127 -20.46 14.70 16.83
C ARG A 127 -19.78 13.34 16.89
N LEU A 128 -20.57 12.29 16.73
CA LEU A 128 -20.07 10.96 16.44
C LEU A 128 -19.85 10.85 14.93
N VAL A 129 -18.62 10.56 14.52
CA VAL A 129 -18.27 10.29 13.12
C VAL A 129 -17.97 8.81 13.01
N ILE A 130 -18.64 8.14 12.07
CA ILE A 130 -18.44 6.72 11.78
C ILE A 130 -18.17 6.62 10.28
N VAL A 131 -16.99 6.09 9.94
CA VAL A 131 -16.59 5.82 8.56
C VAL A 131 -16.51 4.31 8.40
N SER A 132 -17.56 3.72 7.83
CA SER A 132 -17.66 2.25 7.70
C SER A 132 -16.68 1.65 6.69
N ASP A 133 -16.30 2.41 5.66
CA ASP A 133 -15.43 1.95 4.57
C ASP A 133 -14.33 2.99 4.25
N PRO A 134 -13.31 3.11 5.12
CA PRO A 134 -12.27 4.13 4.97
C PRO A 134 -11.24 3.74 3.91
N HIS A 135 -11.00 4.66 2.97
CA HIS A 135 -10.05 4.49 1.88
C HIS A 135 -8.86 5.47 2.01
N LEU A 136 -7.65 4.93 2.16
CA LEU A 136 -6.41 5.73 2.27
C LEU A 136 -5.28 5.13 1.43
N ALA A 137 -4.77 5.91 0.49
CA ALA A 137 -3.55 5.64 -0.26
C ALA A 137 -2.37 6.39 0.38
N LEU A 138 -1.40 5.63 0.90
CA LEU A 138 -0.18 6.17 1.51
C LEU A 138 1.04 5.87 0.65
N CYS A 139 1.77 6.91 0.25
CA CYS A 139 3.10 6.78 -0.36
C CYS A 139 4.12 7.55 0.47
N ALA A 140 5.10 6.84 1.04
CA ALA A 140 6.11 7.44 1.90
C ALA A 140 7.53 6.96 1.56
N SER A 141 8.52 7.86 1.63
CA SER A 141 9.95 7.52 1.53
C SER A 141 10.62 7.79 2.86
N GLY A 142 11.64 7.02 3.17
CA GLY A 142 12.46 7.29 4.34
C GLY A 142 13.64 6.35 4.41
N THR A 143 14.48 6.58 5.40
CA THR A 143 15.60 5.69 5.71
C THR A 143 15.11 4.51 6.56
N PRO A 144 15.84 3.39 6.61
CA PRO A 144 15.52 2.28 7.52
C PRO A 144 15.36 2.73 8.98
N ALA A 145 16.14 3.73 9.42
CA ALA A 145 16.02 4.28 10.77
C ALA A 145 14.70 5.01 11.03
N GLN A 146 14.16 5.72 10.02
CA GLN A 146 12.85 6.35 10.10
C GLN A 146 11.74 5.30 10.10
N LEU A 147 11.91 4.21 9.34
CA LEU A 147 10.97 3.10 9.33
C LEU A 147 10.80 2.46 10.71
N HIS A 148 11.89 2.29 11.47
CA HIS A 148 11.84 1.78 12.85
C HIS A 148 11.08 2.69 13.82
N LYS A 149 11.06 4.00 13.58
CA LYS A 149 10.26 4.95 14.38
C LYS A 149 8.77 4.89 14.00
N PHE A 150 8.50 4.71 12.72
CA PHE A 150 7.14 4.61 12.19
C PHE A 150 6.47 3.27 12.57
N ILE A 151 7.21 2.17 12.44
CA ILE A 151 6.78 0.81 12.79
C ILE A 151 7.76 0.25 13.81
N SER A 152 7.32 0.21 15.06
CA SER A 152 8.15 -0.19 16.20
C SER A 152 8.29 -1.71 16.37
N SER A 153 7.42 -2.51 15.74
CA SER A 153 7.34 -3.96 15.92
C SER A 153 6.70 -4.65 14.71
N LEU A 154 7.08 -5.90 14.45
CA LEU A 154 6.43 -6.75 13.44
C LEU A 154 5.05 -7.26 13.92
N GLU A 155 4.86 -7.38 15.24
CA GLU A 155 3.66 -7.95 15.85
C GLU A 155 2.47 -7.00 15.88
N ASN A 156 2.69 -5.68 15.75
CA ASN A 156 1.61 -4.68 15.77
C ASN A 156 0.70 -4.73 14.53
N GLY A 157 1.06 -5.54 13.53
CA GLY A 157 0.32 -5.77 12.29
C GLY A 157 0.44 -4.66 11.24
N MET A 158 0.94 -3.47 11.59
CA MET A 158 1.11 -2.37 10.62
C MET A 158 2.16 -2.73 9.55
N TYR A 159 3.22 -3.43 9.95
CA TYR A 159 4.29 -3.84 9.03
C TYR A 159 3.76 -4.62 7.82
N SER A 160 2.98 -5.66 8.07
CA SER A 160 2.44 -6.54 7.01
C SER A 160 1.48 -5.82 6.05
N ARG A 161 0.93 -4.66 6.43
CA ARG A 161 -0.06 -3.90 5.65
C ARG A 161 0.58 -2.89 4.69
N VAL A 162 1.89 -2.70 4.75
CA VAL A 162 2.65 -1.80 3.89
C VAL A 162 3.54 -2.60 2.96
N ALA A 163 3.58 -2.21 1.68
CA ALA A 163 4.54 -2.76 0.73
C ALA A 163 5.83 -1.95 0.76
N PHE A 164 6.97 -2.62 0.90
CA PHE A 164 8.27 -1.96 0.96
C PHE A 164 9.06 -2.16 -0.32
N TYR A 165 9.73 -1.08 -0.75
CA TYR A 165 10.72 -1.13 -1.82
C TYR A 165 12.02 -0.48 -1.35
N VAL A 166 13.10 -1.25 -1.34
CA VAL A 166 14.44 -0.78 -0.93
C VAL A 166 15.36 -0.82 -2.13
N GLY A 167 15.98 0.31 -2.43
CA GLY A 167 17.04 0.39 -3.43
C GLY A 167 18.35 0.84 -2.80
N GLN A 168 19.47 0.25 -3.22
CA GLN A 168 20.79 0.82 -2.99
C GLN A 168 21.13 1.75 -4.15
N ALA A 169 21.20 3.06 -3.89
CA ALA A 169 21.68 3.99 -4.91
C ALA A 169 23.21 3.93 -4.97
N PRO A 170 23.83 3.80 -6.16
CA PRO A 170 25.27 3.96 -6.29
C PRO A 170 25.66 5.38 -5.85
N TRP A 171 26.76 5.50 -5.11
CA TRP A 171 27.32 6.78 -4.68
C TRP A 171 27.96 7.48 -5.88
N GLU A 172 27.14 8.07 -6.73
CA GLU A 172 27.57 8.86 -7.88
C GLU A 172 27.12 10.31 -7.70
N TYR A 173 28.06 11.25 -7.72
CA TYR A 173 27.74 12.66 -7.68
C TYR A 173 27.15 13.08 -9.02
N LYS A 174 25.83 13.29 -9.05
CA LYS A 174 25.16 13.88 -10.21
C LYS A 174 25.36 15.39 -10.16
N SER A 175 26.01 15.93 -11.19
CA SER A 175 26.26 17.37 -11.32
C SER A 175 24.95 18.17 -11.26
N ALA A 176 24.96 19.24 -10.47
CA ALA A 176 23.85 20.21 -10.42
C ALA A 176 23.81 21.14 -11.66
N ASN A 177 24.78 21.04 -12.57
CA ASN A 177 24.81 21.83 -13.79
C ASN A 177 23.60 21.48 -14.69
N PRO A 178 22.72 22.45 -15.01
CA PRO A 178 21.49 22.18 -15.75
C PRO A 178 21.70 21.69 -17.19
N GLY A 179 22.89 21.85 -17.78
CA GLY A 179 23.18 21.43 -19.16
C GLY A 179 22.36 22.19 -20.21
N LYS A 180 22.39 21.74 -21.48
CA LYS A 180 21.70 22.39 -22.62
C LYS A 180 20.32 21.80 -22.95
N VAL A 181 20.01 20.58 -22.49
CA VAL A 181 18.73 19.90 -22.73
C VAL A 181 18.38 19.12 -21.47
N ARG A 182 17.30 19.51 -20.80
CA ARG A 182 16.74 18.73 -19.69
C ARG A 182 15.25 18.60 -19.90
N LEU A 183 14.74 17.37 -19.86
CA LEU A 183 13.31 17.13 -19.78
C LEU A 183 12.83 17.74 -18.45
N ASP A 184 11.87 18.66 -18.50
CA ASP A 184 11.25 19.17 -17.28
C ASP A 184 10.35 18.09 -16.69
N MET A 185 10.90 17.35 -15.73
CA MET A 185 10.18 16.28 -15.03
C MET A 185 8.94 16.81 -14.31
N ARG A 186 8.91 18.07 -13.85
CA ARG A 186 7.69 18.62 -13.22
C ARG A 186 6.59 18.82 -14.25
N ALA A 187 6.93 19.38 -15.41
CA ALA A 187 5.97 19.51 -16.52
C ALA A 187 5.49 18.14 -17.01
N TYR A 188 6.39 17.17 -17.13
CA TYR A 188 6.04 15.80 -17.50
C TYR A 188 5.05 15.15 -16.51
N PHE A 189 5.32 15.22 -15.20
CA PHE A 189 4.42 14.70 -14.18
C PHE A 189 3.09 15.47 -14.09
N LYS A 190 3.09 16.77 -14.41
CA LYS A 190 1.85 17.54 -14.54
C LYS A 190 0.99 17.01 -15.69
N GLY A 191 1.59 16.74 -16.86
CA GLY A 191 0.88 16.13 -18.00
C GLY A 191 0.31 14.75 -17.67
N MET A 192 1.06 13.91 -16.95
CA MET A 192 0.54 12.62 -16.45
C MET A 192 -0.61 12.81 -15.44
N GLY A 193 -0.56 13.85 -14.60
CA GLY A 193 -1.65 14.19 -13.68
C GLY A 193 -2.94 14.57 -14.41
N GLU A 194 -2.84 15.30 -15.52
CA GLU A 194 -4.00 15.63 -16.38
C GLU A 194 -4.59 14.38 -17.05
N GLU A 195 -3.75 13.42 -17.44
CA GLU A 195 -4.20 12.12 -17.93
C GLU A 195 -4.91 11.30 -16.86
N LEU A 196 -4.33 11.27 -15.65
CA LEU A 196 -4.94 10.62 -14.50
C LEU A 196 -6.30 11.23 -14.15
N LEU A 197 -6.45 12.56 -14.26
CA LEU A 197 -7.75 13.23 -14.08
C LEU A 197 -8.79 12.73 -15.09
N ARG A 198 -8.43 12.58 -16.37
CA ARG A 198 -9.35 12.05 -17.39
C ARG A 198 -9.80 10.62 -17.04
N MET A 199 -8.86 9.76 -16.65
CA MET A 199 -9.16 8.40 -16.21
C MET A 199 -10.04 8.38 -14.95
N PHE A 200 -9.75 9.26 -13.99
CA PHE A 200 -10.52 9.39 -12.76
C PHE A 200 -11.99 9.77 -13.02
N ILE A 201 -12.23 10.77 -13.87
CA ILE A 201 -13.59 11.19 -14.25
C ILE A 201 -14.34 10.05 -14.95
N PHE A 202 -13.66 9.34 -15.86
CA PHE A 202 -14.24 8.21 -16.58
C PHE A 202 -14.63 7.06 -15.63
N LEU A 203 -13.70 6.61 -14.77
CA LEU A 203 -13.93 5.52 -13.82
C LEU A 203 -14.96 5.88 -12.75
N SER A 204 -15.04 7.16 -12.36
CA SER A 204 -16.08 7.63 -11.43
C SER A 204 -17.50 7.49 -12.00
N GLY A 205 -17.64 7.54 -13.33
CA GLY A 205 -18.90 7.28 -14.04
C GLY A 205 -19.12 5.82 -14.46
N SER A 206 -18.08 4.98 -14.39
CA SER A 206 -18.12 3.59 -14.83
C SER A 206 -17.45 2.67 -13.80
N SER A 207 -18.25 2.21 -12.84
CA SER A 207 -17.81 1.20 -11.87
C SER A 207 -17.20 -0.01 -12.59
N THR A 208 -16.10 -0.52 -12.05
CA THR A 208 -15.33 -1.61 -12.67
C THR A 208 -15.16 -2.74 -11.67
N GLU A 209 -15.86 -3.83 -11.90
CA GLU A 209 -15.65 -5.10 -11.21
C GLU A 209 -14.66 -5.94 -12.02
N VAL A 210 -13.53 -6.29 -11.40
CA VAL A 210 -12.46 -7.04 -12.06
C VAL A 210 -12.63 -8.53 -11.80
N ILE A 211 -12.66 -9.31 -12.88
CA ILE A 211 -12.83 -10.76 -12.83
C ILE A 211 -11.51 -11.46 -13.18
N PHE A 212 -11.05 -12.33 -12.28
CA PHE A 212 -9.90 -13.21 -12.51
C PHE A 212 -10.37 -14.59 -13.02
N THR A 213 -9.55 -15.26 -13.83
CA THR A 213 -9.84 -16.64 -14.26
C THR A 213 -9.57 -17.65 -13.15
N GLU A 214 -10.13 -18.85 -13.28
CA GLU A 214 -9.76 -19.96 -12.40
C GLU A 214 -8.27 -20.30 -12.49
N GLU A 215 -7.67 -20.24 -13.69
CA GLU A 215 -6.23 -20.48 -13.85
C GLU A 215 -5.40 -19.43 -13.10
N GLN A 216 -5.78 -18.15 -13.18
CA GLN A 216 -5.14 -17.06 -12.44
C GLN A 216 -5.26 -17.28 -10.92
N TRP A 217 -6.44 -17.67 -10.42
CA TRP A 217 -6.60 -17.98 -8.99
C TRP A 217 -5.79 -19.19 -8.55
N LYS A 218 -5.70 -20.24 -9.38
CA LYS A 218 -4.86 -21.42 -9.11
C LYS A 218 -3.38 -21.04 -9.05
N GLU A 219 -2.90 -20.22 -10.00
CA GLU A 219 -1.53 -19.72 -10.01
C GLU A 219 -1.23 -18.83 -8.79
N HIS A 220 -2.10 -17.88 -8.47
CA HIS A 220 -2.00 -17.01 -7.30
C HIS A 220 -1.90 -17.84 -6.01
N THR A 221 -2.86 -18.73 -5.81
CA THR A 221 -2.95 -19.52 -4.58
C THR A 221 -1.72 -20.40 -4.41
N GLU A 222 -1.27 -21.08 -5.47
CA GLU A 222 -0.11 -21.94 -5.40
C GLU A 222 1.18 -21.15 -5.14
N ARG A 223 1.31 -19.95 -5.73
CA ARG A 223 2.46 -19.08 -5.51
C ARG A 223 2.57 -18.64 -4.06
N PHE A 224 1.51 -18.06 -3.49
CA PHE A 224 1.54 -17.57 -2.10
C PHE A 224 1.57 -18.70 -1.07
N ARG A 225 0.97 -19.87 -1.37
CA ARG A 225 1.12 -21.07 -0.55
C ARG A 225 2.58 -21.53 -0.49
N THR A 226 3.28 -21.50 -1.62
CA THR A 226 4.71 -21.85 -1.69
C THR A 226 5.55 -20.85 -0.88
N TYR A 227 5.35 -19.54 -1.09
CA TYR A 227 6.03 -18.51 -0.29
C TYR A 227 5.77 -18.66 1.21
N LEU A 228 4.54 -18.94 1.62
CA LEU A 228 4.20 -19.11 3.02
C LEU A 228 4.94 -20.29 3.65
N ARG A 229 4.95 -21.45 2.95
CA ARG A 229 5.74 -22.62 3.39
C ARG A 229 7.22 -22.29 3.53
N GLU A 230 7.79 -21.59 2.56
CA GLU A 230 9.21 -21.21 2.60
C GLU A 230 9.52 -20.25 3.75
N VAL A 231 8.69 -19.23 3.96
CA VAL A 231 8.88 -18.25 5.02
C VAL A 231 8.80 -18.91 6.39
N VAL A 232 7.77 -19.74 6.61
CA VAL A 232 7.56 -20.49 7.85
C VAL A 232 8.60 -21.62 8.01
N ALA A 233 9.29 -22.05 6.95
CA ALA A 233 10.43 -22.96 7.08
C ALA A 233 11.72 -22.25 7.51
N GLU A 234 11.88 -20.97 7.17
CA GLU A 234 13.11 -20.22 7.39
C GLU A 234 13.18 -19.63 8.81
N ASP A 235 12.10 -19.03 9.30
CA ASP A 235 12.02 -18.33 10.61
C ASP A 235 10.73 -18.64 11.38
N ASP A 236 10.54 -18.08 12.58
CA ASP A 236 9.31 -18.24 13.39
C ASP A 236 8.04 -17.70 12.66
N ASP A 237 6.84 -17.90 13.21
CA ASP A 237 5.56 -17.62 12.50
C ASP A 237 5.32 -16.13 12.14
N SER A 238 6.01 -15.19 12.79
CA SER A 238 5.79 -13.73 12.67
C SER A 238 5.81 -13.17 11.22
N PRO A 239 6.77 -13.53 10.34
CA PRO A 239 6.80 -13.04 8.96
C PRO A 239 5.74 -13.66 8.05
N GLY A 240 5.01 -14.70 8.48
CA GLY A 240 3.95 -15.33 7.68
C GLY A 240 2.82 -14.36 7.33
N ALA A 241 2.50 -13.42 8.23
CA ALA A 241 1.52 -12.37 7.99
C ALA A 241 1.87 -11.47 6.79
N ILE A 242 3.16 -11.27 6.51
CA ILE A 242 3.65 -10.50 5.36
C ILE A 242 3.19 -11.19 4.07
N VAL A 243 3.39 -12.50 3.95
CA VAL A 243 3.02 -13.27 2.74
C VAL A 243 1.50 -13.21 2.50
N LEU A 244 0.70 -13.41 3.55
CA LEU A 244 -0.76 -13.39 3.45
C LEU A 244 -1.28 -12.04 2.93
N ARG A 245 -0.72 -10.93 3.41
CA ARG A 245 -1.09 -9.58 2.97
C ARG A 245 -0.60 -9.26 1.56
N HIS A 246 0.58 -9.75 1.18
CA HIS A 246 1.08 -9.58 -0.19
C HIS A 246 0.21 -10.32 -1.22
N GLY A 247 -0.40 -11.45 -0.83
CA GLY A 247 -1.43 -12.12 -1.63
C GLY A 247 -2.59 -11.20 -2.02
N LEU A 248 -3.11 -10.44 -1.04
CA LEU A 248 -4.17 -9.45 -1.27
C LEU A 248 -3.66 -8.24 -2.07
N MET A 249 -2.46 -7.75 -1.78
CA MET A 249 -1.85 -6.62 -2.50
C MET A 249 -1.68 -6.95 -3.99
N MET A 250 -1.31 -8.18 -4.34
CA MET A 250 -1.19 -8.61 -5.73
C MET A 250 -2.51 -8.49 -6.47
N SER A 251 -3.59 -9.02 -5.89
CA SER A 251 -4.92 -8.91 -6.49
C SER A 251 -5.31 -7.44 -6.69
N ARG A 252 -5.09 -6.58 -5.68
CA ARG A 252 -5.37 -5.14 -5.79
C ARG A 252 -4.54 -4.44 -6.88
N ILE A 253 -3.25 -4.74 -7.00
CA ILE A 253 -2.40 -4.16 -8.06
C ILE A 253 -2.88 -4.63 -9.44
N ALA A 254 -3.20 -5.92 -9.60
CA ALA A 254 -3.74 -6.45 -10.85
C ALA A 254 -5.06 -5.78 -11.22
N MET A 255 -5.94 -5.52 -10.24
CA MET A 255 -7.18 -4.78 -10.44
C MET A 255 -6.94 -3.35 -10.91
N VAL A 256 -5.97 -2.64 -10.31
CA VAL A 256 -5.60 -1.28 -10.73
C VAL A 256 -5.07 -1.27 -12.17
N LEU A 257 -4.15 -2.17 -12.52
CA LEU A 257 -3.63 -2.27 -13.89
C LEU A 257 -4.76 -2.56 -14.91
N THR A 258 -5.67 -3.47 -14.55
CA THR A 258 -6.83 -3.85 -15.34
C THR A 258 -7.79 -2.66 -15.54
N ALA A 259 -8.04 -1.88 -14.50
CA ALA A 259 -8.89 -0.68 -14.56
C ALA A 259 -8.26 0.44 -15.41
N LEU A 260 -6.94 0.64 -15.32
CA LEU A 260 -6.22 1.59 -16.18
C LEU A 260 -6.31 1.17 -17.65
N ARG A 261 -6.16 -0.12 -17.94
CA ARG A 261 -6.30 -0.66 -19.31
C ARG A 261 -7.71 -0.51 -19.87
N LYS A 262 -8.76 -0.60 -19.04
CA LYS A 262 -10.16 -0.32 -19.43
C LYS A 262 -10.35 1.14 -19.87
N CYS A 263 -9.60 2.08 -19.29
CA CYS A 263 -9.71 3.50 -19.61
C CYS A 263 -9.14 3.86 -20.97
N GLU A 264 -8.12 3.14 -21.46
CA GLU A 264 -7.48 3.42 -22.75
C GLU A 264 -8.47 3.42 -23.94
N PRO A 265 -9.35 2.40 -24.09
CA PRO A 265 -10.39 2.41 -25.12
C PRO A 265 -11.73 3.03 -24.67
N GLN A 266 -11.85 3.50 -23.42
CA GLN A 266 -13.11 4.00 -22.81
C GLN A 266 -14.27 2.99 -22.85
N TRP A 267 -14.00 1.74 -22.51
CA TRP A 267 -15.04 0.71 -22.48
C TRP A 267 -15.96 0.86 -21.26
N ASN A 268 -17.26 1.00 -21.47
CA ASN A 268 -18.25 1.21 -20.41
C ASN A 268 -18.74 -0.09 -19.72
N THR A 269 -18.04 -1.20 -19.90
CA THR A 269 -18.44 -2.49 -19.31
C THR A 269 -18.24 -2.48 -17.80
N SER A 270 -19.26 -2.87 -17.03
CA SER A 270 -19.18 -2.96 -15.57
C SER A 270 -18.21 -4.05 -15.12
N GLU A 271 -18.20 -5.19 -15.80
CA GLU A 271 -17.29 -6.31 -15.54
C GLU A 271 -16.13 -6.28 -16.53
N TRP A 272 -14.90 -6.37 -16.03
CA TRP A 272 -13.71 -6.38 -16.85
C TRP A 272 -12.75 -7.51 -16.46
N LYS A 273 -12.43 -8.38 -17.41
CA LYS A 273 -11.57 -9.54 -17.17
C LYS A 273 -10.11 -9.12 -17.08
N CYS A 274 -9.42 -9.54 -16.03
CA CYS A 274 -7.99 -9.30 -15.86
C CYS A 274 -7.20 -10.04 -16.95
N SER A 275 -6.36 -9.30 -17.68
CA SER A 275 -5.50 -9.91 -18.70
C SER A 275 -4.36 -10.69 -18.05
N ASP A 276 -3.88 -11.72 -18.72
CA ASP A 276 -2.71 -12.47 -18.27
C ASP A 276 -1.45 -11.59 -18.13
N GLU A 277 -1.36 -10.53 -18.94
CA GLU A 277 -0.26 -9.58 -18.88
C GLU A 277 -0.33 -8.71 -17.61
N ASP A 278 -1.51 -8.17 -17.27
CA ASP A 278 -1.71 -7.41 -16.04
C ASP A 278 -1.47 -8.29 -14.81
N PHE A 279 -2.00 -9.52 -14.84
CA PHE A 279 -1.84 -10.49 -13.76
C PHE A 279 -0.36 -10.84 -13.53
N ARG A 280 0.39 -11.18 -14.59
CA ARG A 280 1.82 -11.52 -14.48
C ARG A 280 2.66 -10.32 -14.07
N THR A 281 2.36 -9.14 -14.59
CA THR A 281 3.02 -7.89 -14.20
C THR A 281 2.81 -7.60 -12.70
N ALA A 282 1.57 -7.71 -12.22
CA ALA A 282 1.26 -7.55 -10.81
C ALA A 282 1.98 -8.58 -9.93
N MET A 283 2.03 -9.85 -10.37
CA MET A 283 2.77 -10.90 -9.69
C MET A 283 4.27 -10.55 -9.58
N GLN A 284 4.89 -10.10 -10.67
CA GLN A 284 6.31 -9.71 -10.66
C GLN A 284 6.59 -8.53 -9.72
N ILE A 285 5.72 -7.51 -9.73
CA ILE A 285 5.83 -6.38 -8.81
C ILE A 285 5.75 -6.88 -7.36
N VAL A 286 4.77 -7.71 -7.03
CA VAL A 286 4.59 -8.21 -5.66
C VAL A 286 5.68 -9.18 -5.24
N ASP A 287 6.22 -10.00 -6.13
CA ASP A 287 7.36 -10.86 -5.82
C ASP A 287 8.55 -10.01 -5.30
N VAL A 288 8.85 -8.89 -5.96
CA VAL A 288 9.92 -7.96 -5.54
C VAL A 288 9.57 -7.25 -4.22
N LEU A 289 8.34 -6.76 -4.08
CA LEU A 289 7.89 -6.10 -2.85
C LEU A 289 7.91 -7.05 -1.65
N LEU A 290 7.55 -8.31 -1.86
CA LEU A 290 7.59 -9.35 -0.83
C LEU A 290 9.04 -9.66 -0.42
N GLU A 291 9.94 -9.81 -1.39
CA GLU A 291 11.38 -10.01 -1.10
C GLU A 291 11.97 -8.85 -0.29
N HIS A 292 11.64 -7.60 -0.66
CA HIS A 292 12.08 -6.41 0.06
C HIS A 292 11.46 -6.27 1.45
N SER A 293 10.19 -6.66 1.61
CA SER A 293 9.52 -6.67 2.90
C SER A 293 10.11 -7.73 3.83
N LEU A 294 10.40 -8.93 3.34
CA LEU A 294 11.11 -9.96 4.11
C LEU A 294 12.55 -9.56 4.43
N LEU A 295 13.23 -8.88 3.51
CA LEU A 295 14.58 -8.37 3.72
C LEU A 295 14.61 -7.36 4.89
N LEU A 296 13.71 -6.37 4.87
CA LEU A 296 13.62 -5.37 5.94
C LEU A 296 13.12 -5.94 7.27
N SER A 297 12.30 -7.00 7.25
CA SER A 297 11.84 -7.60 8.50
C SER A 297 13.01 -8.16 9.32
N THR A 298 14.12 -8.56 8.68
CA THR A 298 15.32 -9.03 9.39
C THR A 298 16.02 -7.96 10.23
N SER A 299 15.80 -6.67 9.95
CA SER A 299 16.35 -5.58 10.77
C SER A 299 15.43 -5.17 11.92
N MET A 300 14.15 -5.55 11.87
CA MET A 300 13.14 -5.31 12.90
C MET A 300 13.28 -6.36 14.01
N ASP A 301 13.66 -5.96 15.21
CA ASP A 301 13.71 -6.85 16.38
C ASP A 301 12.85 -6.24 17.49
N ASP A 302 11.92 -7.01 18.03
CA ASP A 302 10.94 -6.57 19.03
C ASP A 302 11.57 -6.32 20.41
N THR A 303 12.79 -6.84 20.64
CA THR A 303 13.43 -6.87 21.97
C THR A 303 14.58 -5.90 22.19
N ALA A 304 15.11 -5.28 21.13
CA ALA A 304 16.22 -4.35 21.25
C ALA A 304 15.97 -3.15 20.35
N GLY A 305 15.78 -1.96 20.92
CA GLY A 305 15.66 -0.69 20.18
C GLY A 305 16.93 -0.27 19.41
N ARG A 306 17.64 -1.22 18.80
CA ARG A 306 18.82 -1.07 17.97
C ARG A 306 18.55 -1.67 16.60
N ILE A 307 18.70 -0.84 15.57
CA ILE A 307 18.61 -1.23 14.17
C ILE A 307 19.71 -2.26 13.89
N ARG A 308 19.33 -3.46 13.46
CA ARG A 308 20.29 -4.48 13.01
C ARG A 308 20.66 -4.26 11.55
N PRO A 309 21.87 -4.66 11.12
CA PRO A 309 22.18 -4.68 9.70
C PRO A 309 21.21 -5.63 8.99
N ILE A 310 20.65 -5.16 7.88
CA ILE A 310 19.77 -5.93 7.00
C ILE A 310 20.52 -7.16 6.50
N LYS A 311 19.89 -8.34 6.57
CA LYS A 311 20.45 -9.61 6.10
C LYS A 311 19.47 -10.29 5.16
N ALA A 312 19.98 -11.12 4.25
CA ALA A 312 19.12 -11.93 3.41
C ALA A 312 18.17 -12.78 4.28
N PHE A 313 16.88 -12.69 4.01
CA PHE A 313 15.85 -13.44 4.74
C PHE A 313 16.04 -14.94 4.54
N PHE A 314 16.04 -15.38 3.28
CA PHE A 314 16.32 -16.77 2.95
C PHE A 314 17.82 -17.03 2.88
N LYS A 315 18.31 -17.86 3.79
CA LYS A 315 19.71 -18.29 3.88
C LYS A 315 19.97 -19.52 3.04
N LEU A 316 19.05 -20.49 3.04
CA LEU A 316 19.24 -21.76 2.33
C LEU A 316 18.71 -21.73 0.88
N ARG A 317 17.69 -20.91 0.59
CA ARG A 317 17.11 -20.75 -0.76
C ARG A 317 18.14 -20.39 -1.84
N PRO A 318 19.07 -19.42 -1.65
CA PRO A 318 20.07 -19.10 -2.68
C PRO A 318 20.95 -20.29 -3.06
N ILE A 319 21.25 -21.16 -2.09
CA ILE A 319 22.09 -22.36 -2.26
C ILE A 319 21.28 -23.44 -2.98
N LEU A 320 20.05 -23.71 -2.55
CA LEU A 320 19.19 -24.69 -3.20
C LEU A 320 18.89 -24.33 -4.66
N ARG A 321 18.93 -23.04 -5.01
CA ARG A 321 18.75 -22.57 -6.40
C ARG A 321 19.91 -22.93 -7.32
N THR A 322 21.13 -22.99 -6.82
CA THR A 322 22.31 -23.38 -7.63
C THR A 322 22.48 -24.90 -7.70
N MET A 323 21.91 -25.63 -6.75
CA MET A 323 21.97 -27.09 -6.69
C MET A 323 21.07 -27.79 -7.72
N PRO A 324 21.37 -29.04 -8.12
CA PRO A 324 20.50 -29.87 -8.96
C PRO A 324 19.14 -30.17 -8.28
N ARG A 325 18.17 -30.66 -9.06
CA ARG A 325 16.81 -30.99 -8.55
C ARG A 325 16.84 -32.05 -7.46
N GLU A 326 17.75 -33.01 -7.60
CA GLU A 326 18.06 -34.04 -6.63
C GLU A 326 19.49 -33.84 -6.13
N PHE A 327 19.71 -33.94 -4.83
CA PHE A 327 21.02 -33.77 -4.22
C PHE A 327 21.16 -34.64 -2.96
N THR A 328 22.40 -34.91 -2.57
CA THR A 328 22.75 -35.64 -1.35
C THR A 328 22.98 -34.70 -0.18
N TYR A 329 22.91 -35.22 1.05
CA TYR A 329 23.24 -34.45 2.24
C TYR A 329 24.67 -33.86 2.18
N SER A 330 25.63 -34.64 1.68
CA SER A 330 27.03 -34.22 1.50
C SER A 330 27.17 -33.05 0.53
N GLU A 331 26.45 -33.05 -0.59
CA GLU A 331 26.46 -31.96 -1.57
C GLU A 331 25.87 -30.68 -0.98
N LEU A 332 24.77 -30.79 -0.23
CA LEU A 332 24.17 -29.64 0.47
C LEU A 332 25.13 -29.06 1.51
N MET A 333 25.79 -29.92 2.28
CA MET A 333 26.76 -29.51 3.29
C MET A 333 27.98 -28.83 2.66
N ALA A 334 28.47 -29.32 1.52
CA ALA A 334 29.57 -28.70 0.79
C ALA A 334 29.18 -27.29 0.28
N ALA A 335 28.04 -27.18 -0.40
CA ALA A 335 27.56 -25.90 -0.92
C ALA A 335 27.24 -24.90 0.20
N ALA A 336 26.73 -25.37 1.34
CA ALA A 336 26.47 -24.53 2.51
C ALA A 336 27.74 -24.04 3.21
N ASN A 337 28.78 -24.89 3.29
CA ASN A 337 30.07 -24.49 3.82
C ASN A 337 30.75 -23.46 2.91
N GLU A 338 30.66 -23.61 1.58
CA GLU A 338 31.15 -22.63 0.61
C GLU A 338 30.45 -21.27 0.74
N ALA A 339 29.15 -21.29 1.03
CA ALA A 339 28.36 -20.09 1.33
C ALA A 339 28.52 -19.55 2.77
N GLY A 340 29.34 -20.18 3.61
CA GLY A 340 29.63 -19.73 4.97
C GLY A 340 28.52 -20.00 6.00
N LEU A 341 27.60 -20.95 5.75
CA LEU A 341 26.54 -21.31 6.70
C LEU A 341 27.00 -22.36 7.73
N PRO A 342 26.73 -22.16 9.04
CA PRO A 342 27.06 -23.15 10.05
C PRO A 342 26.31 -24.47 9.87
N THR A 343 27.01 -25.60 10.03
CA THR A 343 26.43 -26.95 9.88
C THR A 343 25.18 -27.18 10.73
N ALA A 344 25.16 -26.67 11.96
CA ALA A 344 24.00 -26.78 12.85
C ALA A 344 22.76 -26.07 12.27
N SER A 345 22.95 -24.90 11.65
CA SER A 345 21.87 -24.15 11.00
C SER A 345 21.36 -24.88 9.76
N VAL A 346 22.25 -25.45 8.93
CA VAL A 346 21.87 -26.21 7.73
C VAL A 346 21.02 -27.43 8.10
N LYS A 347 21.42 -28.19 9.13
CA LYS A 347 20.62 -29.32 9.64
C LYS A 347 19.23 -28.88 10.07
N ARG A 348 19.14 -27.79 10.84
CA ARG A 348 17.86 -27.25 11.32
C ARG A 348 16.95 -26.82 10.15
N TYR A 349 17.49 -26.06 9.20
CA TYR A 349 16.72 -25.62 8.04
C TYR A 349 16.26 -26.80 7.17
N LEU A 350 17.14 -27.78 6.92
CA LEU A 350 16.80 -28.96 6.14
C LEU A 350 15.64 -29.76 6.76
N LEU A 351 15.62 -29.93 8.09
CA LEU A 351 14.49 -30.57 8.79
C LEU A 351 13.18 -29.82 8.56
N ARG A 352 13.20 -28.48 8.62
CA ARG A 352 12.01 -27.65 8.37
C ARG A 352 11.57 -27.72 6.91
N LEU A 353 12.50 -27.69 5.96
CA LEU A 353 12.18 -27.82 4.53
C LEU A 353 11.52 -29.17 4.21
N VAL A 354 11.95 -30.25 4.88
CA VAL A 354 11.31 -31.57 4.76
C VAL A 354 9.92 -31.56 5.40
N TYR A 355 9.79 -31.00 6.59
CA TYR A 355 8.51 -30.88 7.29
C TYR A 355 7.46 -30.10 6.48
N TYR A 356 7.86 -28.97 5.89
CA TYR A 356 7.00 -28.14 5.04
C TYR A 356 6.90 -28.60 3.59
N GLN A 357 7.43 -29.79 3.26
CA GLN A 357 7.35 -30.41 1.93
C GLN A 357 7.92 -29.55 0.80
N ILE A 358 8.91 -28.71 1.10
CA ILE A 358 9.69 -27.94 0.11
C ILE A 358 10.78 -28.84 -0.49
N VAL A 359 11.25 -29.79 0.30
CA VAL A 359 12.19 -30.84 -0.10
C VAL A 359 11.66 -32.18 0.37
N GLU A 360 11.58 -33.16 -0.51
CA GLU A 360 11.26 -34.54 -0.17
C GLU A 360 12.54 -35.34 0.06
N LYS A 361 12.50 -36.29 0.99
CA LYS A 361 13.60 -37.22 1.25
C LYS A 361 13.22 -38.60 0.72
N GLU A 362 13.94 -39.09 -0.28
CA GLU A 362 13.75 -40.41 -0.89
C GLU A 362 15.12 -41.10 -0.99
N ASP A 363 15.24 -42.33 -0.46
CA ASP A 363 16.42 -43.20 -0.60
C ASP A 363 17.79 -42.56 -0.32
N GLY A 364 17.87 -41.75 0.74
CA GLY A 364 19.12 -41.07 1.13
C GLY A 364 19.47 -39.83 0.30
N LYS A 365 18.62 -39.47 -0.67
CA LYS A 365 18.68 -38.24 -1.46
C LYS A 365 17.53 -37.30 -1.07
N TYR A 366 17.70 -36.05 -1.48
CA TYR A 366 16.75 -34.97 -1.29
C TYR A 366 16.30 -34.44 -2.65
N ARG A 367 14.99 -34.26 -2.84
CA ARG A 367 14.39 -33.75 -4.08
C ARG A 367 13.62 -32.47 -3.84
N LYS A 368 13.86 -31.43 -4.64
CA LYS A 368 13.08 -30.17 -4.60
C LYS A 368 11.69 -30.38 -5.18
N THR A 369 10.65 -30.01 -4.44
CA THR A 369 9.24 -30.23 -4.82
C THR A 369 8.67 -29.12 -5.73
N GLY A 370 9.19 -27.89 -5.62
CA GLY A 370 8.72 -26.75 -6.41
C GLY A 370 9.07 -26.82 -7.91
N LYS A 371 8.10 -26.52 -8.78
CA LYS A 371 8.25 -26.46 -10.25
C LYS A 371 9.06 -25.26 -10.76
N SER A 372 9.25 -24.22 -9.95
CA SER A 372 10.11 -23.09 -10.31
C SER A 372 10.49 -22.30 -9.07
N TRP A 373 11.76 -22.34 -8.70
CA TRP A 373 12.34 -21.26 -7.89
C TRP A 373 12.49 -20.09 -8.85
N PRO A 374 11.71 -19.00 -8.74
CA PRO A 374 11.71 -17.94 -9.74
C PRO A 374 13.14 -17.46 -9.96
N LYS A 375 13.65 -17.58 -11.19
CA LYS A 375 14.91 -16.95 -11.60
C LYS A 375 14.78 -15.47 -11.22
N LEU A 376 15.80 -14.90 -10.58
CA LEU A 376 15.82 -13.47 -10.25
C LEU A 376 15.37 -12.70 -11.49
N PRO A 377 14.58 -11.62 -11.37
CA PRO A 377 14.49 -10.68 -12.46
C PRO A 377 15.93 -10.29 -12.88
N PRO A 378 16.22 -10.17 -14.18
CA PRO A 378 17.53 -9.74 -14.63
C PRO A 378 17.91 -8.44 -13.89
N LYS A 379 19.16 -8.41 -13.41
CA LYS A 379 19.74 -7.31 -12.61
C LYS A 379 19.58 -5.94 -13.28
#